data_AF-A0A925QDK4-F1
#
_entry.id   AF-A0A925QDK4-F1
#
_cell.length_a   1.000
_cell.length_b   1.000
_cell.length_c   1.000
_cell.angle_alpha   90.00
_cell.angle_beta   90.00
_cell.angle_gamma   90.00
#
_symmetry.space_group_name_H-M   'P 1'
#
loop_
_entity.id
_entity.type
_entity.pdbx_description
1 polymer ?
#
loop_
_entity_poly.entity_id
_entity_poly.type
_entity_poly.pdbx_seq_one_letter_code
_entity_poly.pdbx_strand_id
1 'polypeptide(L)'
;MGNILDIAARVSTPLALGGLIVGALFLIFRQILAMNIFPQLSRQLGGKIIIKIINTFLTLALVAIILGFISYVLPTIMNAYYPKLDREYVNVGTDEDQTLENIVRAVALGQNVTINFNPNCDQATRSAVIEAGDHEGNSIKEFLEHLKQRVKGQSIDYTVAQEGERRYEINCR
;
A
#
# COMPACT_ATOMS: atom_id res chain seq x y z
N MET A 1 26.58 -8.73 -9.51
CA MET A 1 25.59 -7.65 -9.34
C MET A 1 24.78 -7.71 -8.02
N GLY A 2 25.12 -8.58 -7.05
CA GLY A 2 24.39 -8.65 -5.77
C GLY A 2 24.93 -7.75 -4.64
N ASN A 3 26.23 -7.43 -4.65
CA ASN A 3 26.87 -6.85 -3.45
C ASN A 3 26.64 -5.34 -3.25
N ILE A 4 26.25 -4.58 -4.29
CA ILE A 4 26.01 -3.13 -4.18
C ILE A 4 24.62 -2.84 -3.61
N LEU A 5 23.62 -3.68 -3.93
CA LEU A 5 22.26 -3.55 -3.43
C LEU A 5 22.15 -3.93 -1.95
N ASP A 6 22.91 -4.94 -1.50
CA ASP A 6 22.97 -5.33 -0.08
C ASP A 6 23.67 -4.27 0.79
N ILE A 7 24.68 -3.59 0.25
CA ILE A 7 25.33 -2.46 0.92
C ILE A 7 24.38 -1.26 0.96
N ALA A 8 23.68 -0.96 -0.14
CA ALA A 8 22.65 0.08 -0.16
C ALA A 8 21.56 -0.19 0.88
N ALA A 9 21.10 -1.44 1.01
CA ALA A 9 20.10 -1.84 2.00
C ALA A 9 20.57 -1.67 3.46
N ARG A 10 21.89 -1.79 3.73
CA ARG A 10 22.47 -1.50 5.05
C ARG A 10 22.72 -0.03 5.34
N VAL A 11 22.83 0.83 4.32
CA VAL A 11 22.98 2.28 4.45
C VAL A 11 21.62 3.01 4.52
N SER A 12 20.50 2.31 4.33
CA SER A 12 19.12 2.82 4.39
C SER A 12 18.61 3.21 5.78
N THR A 13 19.48 3.58 6.72
CA THR A 13 19.00 4.24 7.94
C THR A 13 18.66 5.69 7.58
N PRO A 14 17.50 6.22 8.03
CA PRO A 14 17.10 7.59 7.74
C PRO A 14 18.19 8.64 8.06
N LEU A 15 19.01 8.34 9.07
CA LEU A 15 20.14 9.16 9.49
C LEU A 15 21.27 9.20 8.45
N ALA A 16 21.65 8.06 7.87
CA ALA A 16 22.72 7.99 6.87
C ALA A 16 22.30 8.62 5.53
N LEU A 17 21.02 8.46 5.15
CA LEU A 17 20.45 9.17 4.00
C LEU A 17 20.46 10.70 4.22
N GLY A 18 20.10 11.15 5.42
CA GLY A 18 20.19 12.56 5.83
C GLY A 18 21.63 13.10 5.74
N GLY A 19 22.60 12.33 6.22
CA GLY A 19 24.03 12.67 6.11
C GLY A 19 24.51 12.77 4.66
N LEU A 20 24.06 11.86 3.80
CA LEU A 20 24.41 11.87 2.37
C LEU A 20 23.84 13.11 1.66
N ILE A 21 22.58 13.47 1.94
CA ILE A 21 21.94 14.67 1.38
C ILE A 21 22.68 15.95 1.82
N VAL A 22 23.01 16.07 3.11
CA VAL A 22 23.75 17.23 3.64
C VAL A 22 25.16 17.30 3.03
N GLY A 23 25.85 16.16 2.89
CA GLY A 23 27.16 16.08 2.25
C GLY A 23 27.13 16.52 0.79
N ALA A 24 26.12 16.07 0.03
CA ALA A 24 25.92 16.47 -1.35
C ALA A 24 25.64 17.98 -1.47
N LEU A 25 24.77 18.53 -0.62
CA LEU A 25 24.49 19.97 -0.57
C LEU A 25 25.74 20.78 -0.22
N PHE A 26 26.55 20.33 0.73
CA PHE A 26 27.80 20.99 1.09
C PHE A 26 28.77 21.09 -0.09
N LEU A 27 28.92 20.00 -0.87
CA LEU A 27 29.76 20.01 -2.07
C LEU A 27 29.25 20.98 -3.13
N ILE A 28 27.93 21.04 -3.33
CA ILE A 28 27.30 22.00 -4.25
C ILE A 28 27.58 23.45 -3.80
N PHE A 29 27.36 23.76 -2.51
CA PHE A 29 27.65 25.10 -1.99
C PHE A 29 29.12 25.47 -2.09
N ARG A 30 30.02 24.52 -1.80
CA ARG A 30 31.47 24.71 -1.97
C ARG A 30 31.83 25.04 -3.42
N GLN A 31 31.23 24.33 -4.38
CA GLN A 31 31.46 24.56 -5.81
C GLN A 31 30.95 25.95 -6.23
N ILE A 32 29.75 26.34 -5.78
CA ILE A 32 29.14 27.64 -6.07
C ILE A 32 29.99 28.78 -5.50
N LEU A 33 30.50 28.65 -4.27
CA LEU A 33 31.37 29.65 -3.66
C LEU A 33 32.73 29.76 -4.38
N ALA A 34 33.25 28.65 -4.90
CA ALA A 34 34.49 28.63 -5.68
C ALA A 34 34.37 29.33 -7.05
N MET A 35 33.16 29.46 -7.60
CA MET A 35 32.93 30.14 -8.89
C MET A 35 33.02 31.67 -8.82
N ASN A 36 33.28 32.27 -7.64
CA ASN A 36 33.52 33.73 -7.46
C ASN A 36 32.42 34.64 -8.08
N ILE A 37 31.22 34.11 -8.27
CA ILE A 37 30.08 34.81 -8.91
C ILE A 37 29.50 35.89 -7.96
N PHE A 38 29.78 35.78 -6.66
CA PHE A 38 29.27 36.72 -5.67
C PHE A 38 30.23 37.89 -5.45
N PRO A 39 29.74 39.14 -5.52
CA PRO A 39 30.53 40.32 -5.16
C PRO A 39 30.99 40.21 -3.69
N GLN A 40 32.17 40.75 -3.39
CA GLN A 40 32.83 40.65 -2.08
C GLN A 40 31.83 40.83 -0.93
N LEU A 41 31.58 39.73 -0.20
CA LEU A 41 30.67 39.73 0.94
C LEU A 41 31.21 40.70 2.00
N SER A 42 30.62 41.88 2.11
CA SER A 42 30.87 42.74 3.27
C SER A 42 30.43 41.99 4.53
N ARG A 43 31.15 42.16 5.65
CA ARG A 43 30.82 41.51 6.94
C ARG A 43 29.35 41.66 7.32
N GLN A 44 28.71 42.76 6.92
CA GLN A 44 27.29 43.02 7.13
C GLN A 44 26.36 42.16 6.26
N LEU A 45 26.70 41.90 5.00
CA LEU A 45 25.90 41.05 4.11
C LEU A 45 26.03 39.57 4.50
N GLY A 46 27.24 39.12 4.85
CA GLY A 46 27.51 37.75 5.26
C GLY A 46 26.71 37.34 6.50
N GLY A 47 26.66 38.22 7.52
CA GLY A 47 25.86 37.97 8.72
C GLY A 47 24.35 37.84 8.43
N LYS A 48 23.81 38.70 7.55
CA LYS A 48 22.39 38.64 7.15
C LYS A 48 22.05 37.35 6.41
N ILE A 49 22.94 36.87 5.54
CA ILE A 49 22.74 35.62 4.79
C ILE A 49 22.77 34.42 5.73
N ILE A 50 23.74 34.34 6.65
CA ILE A 50 23.83 33.25 7.63
C ILE A 50 22.58 33.20 8.52
N ILE A 51 22.13 34.34 9.04
CA ILE A 51 20.91 34.42 9.86
C ILE A 51 19.68 33.95 9.06
N LYS A 52 19.58 34.35 7.78
CA LYS A 52 18.47 33.92 6.92
C LYS A 52 18.47 32.41 6.68
N ILE A 53 19.65 31.82 6.44
CA ILE A 53 19.81 30.36 6.29
C ILE A 53 19.38 29.63 7.57
N ILE A 54 19.90 30.05 8.72
CA ILE A 54 19.56 29.44 10.02
C ILE A 54 18.05 29.51 10.27
N ASN A 55 17.42 30.67 10.05
CA ASN A 55 15.99 30.83 10.24
C ASN A 55 15.18 29.92 9.31
N THR A 56 15.56 29.82 8.03
CA THR A 56 14.86 28.94 7.09
C THR A 56 14.99 27.46 7.47
N PHE A 57 16.18 27.00 7.86
CA PHE A 57 16.37 25.62 8.34
C PHE A 57 15.57 25.33 9.61
N LEU A 58 15.54 26.28 10.55
CA LEU A 58 14.77 26.16 11.77
C LEU A 58 13.27 26.03 11.47
N THR A 59 12.73 26.88 10.59
CA THR A 59 11.31 26.81 10.19
C THR A 59 11.00 25.48 9.50
N LEU A 60 11.84 25.01 8.57
CA LEU A 60 11.64 23.74 7.88
C LEU A 60 11.70 22.54 8.85
N ALA A 61 12.63 22.53 9.79
CA ALA A 61 12.73 21.49 10.81
C ALA A 61 11.47 21.44 11.69
N LEU A 62 10.94 22.60 12.09
CA LEU A 62 9.74 22.70 12.90
C LEU A 62 8.51 22.17 12.15
N VAL A 63 8.36 22.52 10.87
CA VAL A 63 7.30 21.98 10.00
C VAL A 63 7.43 20.46 9.85
N ALA A 64 8.64 19.93 9.65
CA ALA A 64 8.87 18.50 9.52
C ALA A 64 8.50 17.73 10.79
N ILE A 65 8.81 18.27 11.98
CA ILE A 65 8.41 17.68 13.26
C ILE A 65 6.88 17.63 13.37
N ILE A 66 6.19 18.71 13.00
CA ILE A 66 4.72 18.75 13.04
C ILE A 66 4.12 17.73 12.08
N LEU A 67 4.59 17.66 10.83
CA LEU A 67 4.12 16.70 9.84
C LEU A 67 4.41 15.24 10.26
N GLY A 68 5.57 14.99 10.85
CA GLY A 68 5.94 13.69 11.40
C GLY A 68 5.03 13.28 12.56
N PHE A 69 4.74 14.21 13.46
CA PHE A 69 3.81 14.00 14.56
C PHE A 69 2.39 13.70 14.06
N ILE A 70 1.88 14.49 13.11
CA ILE A 70 0.58 14.23 12.47
C ILE A 70 0.57 12.85 11.85
N SER A 71 1.59 12.49 11.08
CA SER A 71 1.68 11.18 10.42
C SER A 71 1.73 10.00 11.41
N TYR A 72 2.25 10.21 12.63
CA TYR A 72 2.26 9.20 13.69
C TYR A 72 0.91 9.10 14.43
N VAL A 73 0.29 10.25 14.71
CA VAL A 73 -0.96 10.31 15.50
C VAL A 73 -2.19 9.98 14.66
N LEU A 74 -2.25 10.42 13.40
CA LEU A 74 -3.40 10.25 12.53
C LEU A 74 -3.81 8.77 12.36
N PRO A 75 -2.89 7.82 12.07
CA PRO A 75 -3.25 6.40 11.98
C PRO A 75 -3.77 5.84 13.31
N THR A 76 -3.24 6.31 14.43
CA THR A 76 -3.65 5.84 15.77
C THR A 76 -5.10 6.23 16.08
N ILE A 77 -5.50 7.45 15.70
CA ILE A 77 -6.88 7.94 15.88
C ILE A 77 -7.81 7.32 14.83
N MET A 78 -7.37 7.21 13.57
CA MET A 78 -8.18 6.63 12.50
C MET A 78 -8.39 5.12 12.69
N ASN A 79 -7.40 4.37 13.17
CA ASN A 79 -7.54 2.94 13.50
C ASN A 79 -8.51 2.67 14.66
N ALA A 80 -8.84 3.67 15.46
CA ALA A 80 -9.89 3.55 16.49
C ALA A 80 -11.31 3.70 15.91
N TYR A 81 -11.44 4.22 14.70
CA TYR A 81 -12.73 4.46 14.03
C TYR A 81 -13.08 3.40 12.98
N TYR A 82 -12.09 2.65 12.49
CA TYR A 82 -12.33 1.48 11.66
C TYR A 82 -12.46 0.23 12.54
N PRO A 83 -13.57 -0.52 12.47
CA PRO A 83 -13.62 -1.83 13.11
C PRO A 83 -12.44 -2.64 12.57
N LYS A 84 -11.73 -3.33 13.47
CA LYS A 84 -10.77 -4.35 13.05
C LYS A 84 -11.57 -5.35 12.23
N LEU A 85 -11.49 -5.29 10.91
CA LEU A 85 -11.90 -6.39 10.07
C LEU A 85 -10.99 -7.54 10.50
N ASP A 86 -11.58 -8.51 11.19
CA ASP A 86 -10.98 -9.82 11.29
C ASP A 86 -10.67 -10.22 9.86
N ARG A 87 -9.38 -10.46 9.55
CA ARG A 87 -8.89 -10.71 8.18
C ARG A 87 -9.53 -11.95 7.54
N GLU A 88 -10.34 -12.65 8.31
CA GLU A 88 -11.03 -13.87 7.95
C GLU A 88 -12.48 -13.59 7.51
N TYR A 89 -13.19 -12.64 8.13
CA TYR A 89 -14.58 -12.38 7.80
C TYR A 89 -14.74 -11.59 6.49
N VAL A 90 -15.42 -12.20 5.52
CA VAL A 90 -15.76 -11.61 4.22
C VAL A 90 -17.26 -11.41 4.17
N ASN A 91 -17.70 -10.18 3.97
CA ASN A 91 -19.10 -9.84 3.70
C ASN A 91 -19.16 -9.04 2.39
N VAL A 92 -19.92 -9.56 1.43
CA VAL A 92 -20.19 -8.93 0.15
C VAL A 92 -21.70 -8.89 -0.07
N GLY A 93 -22.26 -7.69 0.00
CA GLY A 93 -23.63 -7.42 -0.43
C GLY A 93 -23.67 -7.02 -1.90
N THR A 94 -24.57 -7.64 -2.68
CA THR A 94 -24.84 -7.25 -4.07
C THR A 94 -26.32 -6.91 -4.23
N ASP A 95 -26.62 -5.70 -4.72
CA ASP A 95 -28.00 -5.24 -4.96
C ASP A 95 -28.68 -5.91 -6.17
N GLU A 96 -27.87 -6.43 -7.09
CA GLU A 96 -28.32 -7.11 -8.31
C GLU A 96 -27.60 -8.46 -8.47
N ASP A 97 -28.20 -9.35 -9.25
CA ASP A 97 -27.59 -10.63 -9.61
C ASP A 97 -26.24 -10.40 -10.33
N GLN A 98 -25.16 -11.02 -9.83
CA GLN A 98 -23.81 -10.86 -10.37
C GLN A 98 -23.21 -12.20 -10.77
N THR A 99 -22.26 -12.19 -11.71
CA THR A 99 -21.52 -13.40 -12.05
C THR A 99 -20.53 -13.76 -10.94
N LEU A 100 -20.28 -15.06 -10.77
CA LEU A 100 -19.28 -15.57 -9.84
C LEU A 100 -17.92 -14.91 -10.09
N GLU A 101 -17.51 -14.74 -11.35
CA GLU A 101 -16.26 -14.07 -11.70
C GLU A 101 -16.18 -12.63 -11.17
N ASN A 102 -17.27 -11.85 -11.31
CA ASN A 102 -17.30 -10.47 -10.83
C ASN A 102 -17.18 -10.39 -9.30
N ILE A 103 -17.91 -11.23 -8.58
CA ILE A 103 -17.87 -11.29 -7.11
C ILE A 103 -16.47 -11.70 -6.64
N VAL A 104 -15.90 -12.76 -7.23
CA VAL A 104 -14.55 -13.24 -6.91
C VAL A 104 -13.51 -12.16 -7.16
N ARG A 105 -13.62 -11.42 -8.28
CA ARG A 105 -12.71 -10.32 -8.61
C ARG A 105 -12.84 -9.17 -7.62
N ALA A 106 -14.06 -8.80 -7.23
CA ALA A 106 -14.30 -7.75 -6.25
C ALA A 106 -13.70 -8.12 -4.88
N VAL A 107 -13.87 -9.37 -4.44
CA VAL A 107 -13.30 -9.90 -3.19
C VAL A 107 -11.77 -9.91 -3.25
N ALA A 108 -11.20 -10.36 -4.37
CA ALA A 108 -9.75 -10.38 -4.58
C ALA A 108 -9.13 -8.98 -4.42
N LEU A 109 -9.78 -7.97 -5.02
CA LEU A 109 -9.35 -6.58 -4.91
C LEU A 109 -9.58 -6.00 -3.51
N GLY A 110 -10.75 -6.22 -2.91
CA GLY A 110 -11.10 -5.67 -1.60
C GLY A 110 -10.24 -6.23 -0.46
N GLN A 111 -9.89 -7.52 -0.53
CA GLN A 111 -9.10 -8.20 0.49
C GLN A 111 -7.60 -8.27 0.16
N ASN A 112 -7.18 -7.73 -0.98
CA ASN A 112 -5.79 -7.79 -1.45
C ASN A 112 -5.23 -9.23 -1.47
N VAL A 113 -6.01 -10.15 -2.05
CA VAL A 113 -5.68 -11.57 -2.22
C VAL A 113 -5.71 -11.96 -3.69
N THR A 114 -5.03 -13.04 -4.05
CA THR A 114 -5.09 -13.60 -5.41
C THR A 114 -6.04 -14.78 -5.42
N ILE A 115 -7.11 -14.70 -6.22
CA ILE A 115 -8.03 -15.81 -6.44
C ILE A 115 -7.98 -16.18 -7.91
N ASN A 116 -7.51 -17.39 -8.23
CA ASN A 116 -7.39 -17.88 -9.59
C ASN A 116 -8.41 -18.99 -9.85
N PHE A 117 -9.04 -18.96 -11.02
CA PHE A 117 -9.81 -20.10 -11.52
C PHE A 117 -8.85 -21.06 -12.22
N ASN A 118 -8.92 -22.35 -11.88
CA ASN A 118 -8.18 -23.39 -12.56
C ASN A 118 -8.45 -23.30 -14.08
N PRO A 119 -7.45 -23.47 -14.96
CA PRO A 119 -7.63 -23.44 -16.41
C PRO A 119 -8.69 -24.44 -16.91
N ASN A 120 -8.96 -25.52 -16.17
CA ASN A 120 -9.97 -26.51 -16.50
C ASN A 120 -11.41 -26.09 -16.12
N CYS A 121 -11.60 -24.91 -15.51
CA CYS A 121 -12.91 -24.41 -15.18
C CYS A 121 -13.66 -23.94 -16.43
N ASP A 122 -14.76 -24.62 -16.74
CA ASP A 122 -15.68 -24.27 -17.81
C ASP A 122 -16.20 -22.84 -17.68
N GLN A 123 -16.47 -22.23 -18.83
CA GLN A 123 -17.01 -20.87 -18.90
C GLN A 123 -18.37 -20.78 -18.17
N ALA A 124 -19.16 -21.85 -18.19
CA ALA A 124 -20.45 -21.93 -17.49
C ALA A 124 -20.31 -21.66 -15.98
N THR A 125 -19.27 -22.19 -15.34
CA THR A 125 -19.02 -21.98 -13.90
C THR A 125 -18.59 -20.55 -13.60
N ARG A 126 -17.78 -19.94 -14.47
CA ARG A 126 -17.32 -18.55 -14.32
C ARG A 126 -18.45 -17.54 -14.49
N SER A 127 -19.33 -17.80 -15.47
CA SER A 127 -20.51 -16.98 -15.77
C SER A 127 -21.73 -17.32 -14.92
N ALA A 128 -21.61 -18.23 -13.95
CA ALA A 128 -22.71 -18.62 -13.09
C ALA A 128 -23.24 -17.40 -12.33
N VAL A 129 -24.56 -17.21 -12.36
CA VAL A 129 -25.22 -16.05 -11.77
C VAL A 129 -25.50 -16.35 -10.30
N ILE A 130 -24.97 -15.51 -9.42
CA ILE A 130 -25.21 -15.54 -7.99
C ILE A 130 -26.38 -14.60 -7.68
N GLU A 131 -27.30 -15.08 -6.85
CA GLU A 131 -28.45 -14.29 -6.41
C GLU A 131 -28.02 -13.03 -5.64
N ALA A 132 -28.73 -11.93 -5.89
CA ALA A 132 -28.60 -10.72 -5.09
C ALA A 132 -28.82 -10.98 -3.59
N GLY A 133 -28.14 -10.22 -2.74
CA GLY A 133 -28.20 -10.32 -1.29
C GLY A 133 -26.82 -10.26 -0.63
N ASP A 134 -26.84 -10.41 0.70
CA ASP A 134 -25.63 -10.46 1.51
C ASP A 134 -25.05 -11.87 1.53
N HIS A 135 -23.75 -11.96 1.24
CA HIS A 135 -22.99 -13.20 1.26
C HIS A 135 -21.86 -13.07 2.27
N GLU A 136 -21.83 -14.00 3.23
CA GLU A 136 -20.92 -13.96 4.37
C GLU A 136 -20.15 -15.27 4.51
N GLY A 137 -18.89 -15.16 4.96
CA GLY A 137 -18.09 -16.30 5.38
C GLY A 137 -17.05 -15.89 6.41
N ASN A 138 -16.73 -16.79 7.35
CA ASN A 138 -15.68 -16.53 8.35
C ASN A 138 -14.28 -16.66 7.76
N SER A 139 -14.13 -17.13 6.51
CA SER A 139 -12.90 -17.11 5.74
C SER A 139 -13.20 -16.87 4.26
N ILE A 140 -12.22 -16.41 3.46
CA ILE A 140 -12.36 -16.33 2.00
C ILE A 140 -12.72 -17.70 1.42
N LYS A 141 -12.13 -18.77 1.96
CA LYS A 141 -12.44 -20.14 1.53
C LYS A 141 -13.91 -20.47 1.79
N GLU A 142 -14.38 -20.27 3.02
CA GLU A 142 -15.78 -20.53 3.41
C GLU A 142 -16.76 -19.67 2.60
N PHE A 143 -16.47 -18.38 2.44
CA PHE A 143 -17.25 -17.46 1.62
C PHE A 143 -17.40 -17.99 0.19
N LEU A 144 -16.29 -18.35 -0.47
CA LEU A 144 -16.31 -18.92 -1.81
C LEU A 144 -17.08 -20.25 -1.83
N GLU A 145 -16.95 -21.10 -0.80
CA GLU A 145 -17.74 -22.34 -0.73
C GLU A 145 -19.24 -22.10 -0.55
N HIS A 146 -19.65 -21.06 0.18
CA HIS A 146 -21.04 -20.66 0.35
C HIS A 146 -21.68 -20.14 -0.95
N LEU A 147 -20.91 -19.44 -1.80
CA LEU A 147 -21.42 -18.94 -3.08
C LEU A 147 -21.96 -20.06 -3.97
N LYS A 148 -21.46 -21.30 -3.85
CA LYS A 148 -21.99 -22.47 -4.60
C LYS A 148 -23.48 -22.71 -4.37
N GLN A 149 -23.96 -22.44 -3.16
CA GLN A 149 -25.33 -22.70 -2.76
C GLN A 149 -26.30 -21.61 -3.21
N ARG A 150 -25.78 -20.47 -3.68
CA ARG A 150 -26.55 -19.26 -4.04
C ARG A 150 -26.60 -19.03 -5.55
N VAL A 151 -26.28 -20.06 -6.32
CA VAL A 151 -26.26 -19.99 -7.79
C VAL A 151 -27.67 -20.19 -8.32
N LYS A 152 -28.11 -19.26 -9.15
CA LYS A 152 -29.47 -19.22 -9.68
C LYS A 152 -29.59 -20.17 -10.87
N GLY A 153 -30.48 -21.15 -10.76
CA GLY A 153 -30.91 -22.00 -11.88
C GLY A 153 -29.88 -23.04 -12.37
N GLN A 154 -28.67 -23.09 -11.81
CA GLN A 154 -27.65 -24.08 -12.15
C GLN A 154 -26.90 -24.52 -10.88
N SER A 155 -26.63 -25.82 -10.72
CA SER A 155 -25.69 -26.29 -9.70
C SER A 155 -24.28 -26.23 -10.29
N ILE A 156 -23.39 -25.46 -9.67
CA ILE A 156 -21.96 -25.50 -9.96
C ILE A 156 -21.25 -26.27 -8.86
N ASP A 157 -20.35 -27.18 -9.26
CA ASP A 157 -19.48 -27.89 -8.34
C ASP A 157 -18.03 -27.42 -8.55
N TYR A 158 -17.44 -26.92 -7.48
CA TYR A 158 -16.03 -26.59 -7.43
C TYR A 158 -15.50 -26.81 -6.02
N THR A 159 -14.19 -26.81 -5.85
CA THR A 159 -13.53 -26.80 -4.54
C THR A 159 -12.56 -25.63 -4.47
N VAL A 160 -12.31 -25.12 -3.27
CA VAL A 160 -11.40 -24.00 -3.07
C VAL A 160 -10.16 -24.50 -2.35
N ALA A 161 -9.03 -24.49 -3.03
CA ALA A 161 -7.72 -24.79 -2.47
C ALA A 161 -7.05 -23.50 -2.02
N GLN A 162 -6.36 -23.53 -0.88
CA GLN A 162 -5.59 -22.40 -0.39
C GLN A 162 -4.10 -22.69 -0.59
N GLU A 163 -3.46 -21.93 -1.47
CA GLU A 163 -2.03 -22.05 -1.80
C GLU A 163 -1.21 -20.99 -1.05
N GLY A 164 -1.14 -21.12 0.28
CA GLY A 164 -0.44 -20.18 1.16
C GLY A 164 -1.36 -19.12 1.77
N GLU A 165 -0.80 -18.04 2.31
CA GLU A 165 -1.58 -17.11 3.15
C GLU A 165 -2.57 -16.24 2.36
N ARG A 166 -2.31 -15.97 1.07
CA ARG A 166 -3.08 -14.99 0.26
C ARG A 166 -3.43 -15.45 -1.15
N ARG A 167 -3.29 -16.75 -1.42
CA ARG A 167 -3.61 -17.30 -2.74
C ARG A 167 -4.65 -18.40 -2.60
N TYR A 168 -5.69 -18.29 -3.39
CA TYR A 168 -6.78 -19.24 -3.45
C TYR A 168 -6.94 -19.70 -4.90
N GLU A 169 -7.17 -20.99 -5.08
CA GLU A 169 -7.44 -21.58 -6.38
C GLU A 169 -8.80 -22.26 -6.37
N ILE A 170 -9.66 -21.89 -7.33
CA ILE A 170 -10.96 -22.48 -7.55
C ILE A 170 -10.81 -23.62 -8.55
N ASN A 171 -11.02 -24.85 -8.08
CA ASN A 171 -10.91 -26.07 -8.86
C ASN A 171 -12.32 -26.58 -9.23
N CYS A 172 -12.73 -26.41 -10.48
CA CYS A 172 -14.02 -26.90 -10.96
C CYS A 172 -13.99 -28.41 -11.21
N ARG A 173 -15.15 -29.06 -11.05
CA ARG A 173 -15.35 -30.49 -11.32
C ARG A 173 -16.24 -30.73 -12.53
#